data_AF-A0A6N2C613-F1
#
_entry.id   AF-A0A6N2C613-F1
#
_cell.length_a   1.000
_cell.length_b   1.000
_cell.length_c   1.000
_cell.angle_alpha   90.00
_cell.angle_beta   90.00
_cell.angle_gamma   90.00
#
_symmetry.space_group_name_H-M   'P 1'
#
loop_
_entity.id
_entity.type
_entity.pdbx_description
1 polymer ?
#
loop_
_entity_poly.entity_id
_entity_poly.type
_entity_poly.pdbx_seq_one_letter_code
_entity_poly.pdbx_strand_id
1 'polypeptide(L)'
;KRSNEMISLDMILIDEKQSPVKITFLRIITIRKLNDNVVNIPANGFQFSNQNIVRSRVNNNTFLSDVVGCICGIGDLESVGSKWKKPKITLWEEFAEGFYPYLFPPESEPYIIVVTTTTTKEFRGEITFTTTSASKTYVNLPTKNITSLIQQFAKKTVQILTIESANGTNIPIDEAMFQNRMTVSELLDSD
;
A
#
# COMPACT_ATOMS: atom_id res chain seq x y z
N LYS A 1 -14.25 15.95 -33.43
CA LYS A 1 -13.38 16.44 -32.33
C LYS A 1 -14.10 16.18 -31.01
N ARG A 2 -13.73 15.14 -30.26
CA ARG A 2 -14.26 14.92 -28.90
C ARG A 2 -13.62 15.97 -28.00
N SER A 3 -14.46 16.75 -27.32
CA SER A 3 -14.05 17.68 -26.27
C SER A 3 -13.42 16.86 -25.14
N ASN A 4 -12.14 17.11 -24.83
CA ASN A 4 -11.49 16.60 -23.61
C ASN A 4 -11.99 17.42 -22.40
N GLU A 5 -13.30 17.52 -22.23
CA GLU A 5 -13.88 18.16 -21.05
C GLU A 5 -13.72 17.22 -19.87
N MET A 6 -12.84 17.60 -18.94
CA MET A 6 -12.69 16.99 -17.63
C MET A 6 -14.03 17.14 -16.89
N ILE A 7 -14.79 16.05 -16.78
CA ILE A 7 -16.21 16.07 -16.38
C ILE A 7 -16.37 16.20 -14.86
N SER A 8 -15.37 15.74 -14.09
CA SER A 8 -15.28 15.94 -12.64
C SER A 8 -13.86 15.62 -12.18
N LEU A 9 -13.36 16.36 -11.18
CA LEU A 9 -12.13 16.04 -10.47
C LEU A 9 -12.43 16.08 -8.97
N ASP A 10 -12.26 14.95 -8.29
CA ASP A 10 -12.41 14.89 -6.83
C ASP A 10 -11.08 15.25 -6.18
N MET A 11 -11.09 16.27 -5.33
CA MET A 11 -9.91 16.67 -4.57
C MET A 11 -10.18 16.49 -3.07
N ILE A 12 -9.36 15.65 -2.42
CA ILE A 12 -9.39 15.46 -0.97
C ILE A 12 -8.44 16.49 -0.36
N LEU A 13 -8.98 17.45 0.41
CA LEU A 13 -8.16 18.30 1.26
C LEU A 13 -7.74 17.51 2.49
N ILE A 14 -6.44 17.25 2.61
CA ILE A 14 -5.85 16.64 3.79
C ILE A 14 -5.63 17.75 4.83
N ASP A 15 -6.62 17.96 5.68
CA ASP A 15 -6.46 18.69 6.94
C ASP A 15 -5.92 17.71 8.01
N GLU A 16 -5.19 18.20 9.02
CA GLU A 16 -4.65 17.40 10.14
C GLU A 16 -5.76 16.69 10.93
N LYS A 17 -7.01 17.16 10.76
CA LYS A 17 -8.23 16.47 11.14
C LYS A 17 -9.02 16.12 9.87
N GLN A 18 -9.61 14.94 9.83
CA GLN A 18 -10.48 14.48 8.74
C GLN A 18 -11.50 15.58 8.41
N SER A 19 -11.32 16.29 7.28
CA SER A 19 -12.20 17.39 6.92
C SER A 19 -13.60 16.83 6.66
N PRO A 20 -14.68 17.37 7.27
CA PRO A 20 -16.04 16.94 6.99
C PRO A 20 -16.53 17.43 5.61
N VAL A 21 -15.69 18.17 4.87
CA VAL A 21 -16.06 18.84 3.63
C VAL A 21 -15.35 18.20 2.45
N LYS A 22 -16.12 17.94 1.38
CA LYS A 22 -15.60 17.57 0.06
C LYS A 22 -15.75 18.77 -0.88
N ILE A 23 -14.77 18.98 -1.75
CA ILE A 23 -14.84 20.00 -2.80
C ILE A 23 -15.12 19.30 -4.13
N THR A 24 -16.20 19.69 -4.78
CA THR A 24 -16.54 19.24 -6.14
C THR A 24 -16.36 20.40 -7.10
N PHE A 25 -15.64 20.18 -8.20
CA PHE A 25 -15.34 21.23 -9.15
C PHE A 25 -16.51 21.42 -10.10
N LEU A 26 -17.06 22.64 -10.13
CA LEU A 26 -18.06 23.06 -11.11
C LEU A 26 -17.37 23.73 -12.30
N ARG A 27 -18.06 23.78 -13.45
CA ARG A 27 -17.54 24.41 -14.69
C ARG A 27 -17.11 25.87 -14.51
N ILE A 28 -17.61 26.56 -13.48
CA ILE A 28 -17.29 27.95 -13.17
C ILE A 28 -15.99 28.12 -12.37
N ILE A 29 -15.39 27.04 -11.85
CA ILE A 29 -14.16 27.12 -11.07
C ILE A 29 -12.97 27.37 -11.99
N THR A 30 -12.11 28.30 -11.60
CA THR A 30 -10.84 28.58 -12.29
C THR A 30 -9.68 27.99 -11.50
N ILE A 31 -8.86 27.16 -12.15
CA ILE A 31 -7.62 26.62 -11.58
C ILE A 31 -6.45 27.47 -12.07
N ARG A 32 -5.62 27.96 -11.14
CA ARG A 32 -4.40 28.69 -11.49
C ARG A 32 -3.20 28.01 -10.85
N LYS A 33 -2.16 27.75 -11.64
CA LYS A 33 -0.89 27.27 -11.13
C LYS A 33 -0.24 28.39 -10.31
N LEU A 34 0.16 28.10 -9.08
CA LEU A 34 0.97 29.00 -8.27
C LEU A 34 2.43 28.91 -8.71
N ASN A 35 3.16 30.02 -8.61
CA ASN A 35 4.60 29.99 -8.80
C ASN A 35 5.26 29.33 -7.59
N ASP A 36 6.22 28.44 -7.84
CA ASP A 36 6.84 27.57 -6.84
C ASP A 36 7.50 28.33 -5.66
N ASN A 37 7.76 29.63 -5.82
CA ASN A 37 8.42 30.48 -4.83
C ASN A 37 7.48 31.29 -3.92
N VAL A 38 6.16 31.19 -4.11
CA VAL A 38 5.19 32.09 -3.43
C VAL A 38 4.64 31.49 -2.13
N VAL A 39 4.46 30.16 -2.09
CA VAL A 39 3.89 29.46 -0.94
C VAL A 39 4.58 28.10 -0.78
N ASN A 40 4.99 27.78 0.45
CA ASN A 40 5.48 26.45 0.79
C ASN A 40 4.28 25.55 1.16
N ILE A 41 3.82 24.72 0.21
CA ILE A 41 2.75 23.74 0.44
C ILE A 41 3.41 22.40 0.79
N PRO A 42 3.16 21.83 1.97
CA PRO A 42 3.68 20.50 2.31
C PRO A 42 3.23 19.47 1.29
N ALA A 43 4.18 18.71 0.74
CA ALA A 43 3.90 17.72 -0.28
C ALA A 43 3.09 16.52 0.24
N ASN A 44 3.21 16.21 1.55
CA ASN A 44 2.58 15.04 2.16
C ASN A 44 2.07 15.37 3.58
N GLY A 45 0.92 14.82 3.93
CA GLY A 45 0.39 14.75 5.30
C GLY A 45 0.05 13.31 5.63
N PHE A 46 0.63 12.77 6.71
CA PHE A 46 0.43 11.37 7.12
C PHE A 46 -0.20 11.31 8.50
N GLN A 47 -1.13 10.36 8.70
CA GLN A 47 -1.74 10.09 10.00
C GLN A 47 -1.45 8.67 10.47
N PHE A 48 -0.33 8.50 11.17
CA PHE A 48 0.05 7.20 11.74
C PHE A 48 -0.75 6.85 12.99
N SER A 49 -1.32 5.66 12.99
CA SER A 49 -2.15 5.15 14.09
C SER A 49 -1.34 4.20 14.98
N ASN A 50 -1.61 4.23 16.29
CA ASN A 50 -1.04 3.25 17.21
C ASN A 50 -1.71 1.86 17.05
N GLN A 51 -1.12 0.85 17.67
CA GLN A 51 -1.58 -0.54 17.53
C GLN A 51 -3.03 -0.78 18.01
N ASN A 52 -3.49 -0.06 19.03
CA ASN A 52 -4.86 -0.20 19.55
C ASN A 52 -5.88 0.34 18.53
N ILE A 53 -5.58 1.49 17.93
CA ILE A 53 -6.41 2.07 16.87
C ILE A 53 -6.41 1.16 15.64
N VAL A 54 -5.26 0.64 15.23
CA VAL A 54 -5.17 -0.34 14.12
C VAL A 54 -6.05 -1.56 14.40
N ARG A 55 -5.98 -2.13 15.60
CA ARG A 55 -6.83 -3.27 16.02
C ARG A 55 -8.32 -2.95 15.94
N SER A 56 -8.74 -1.75 16.35
CA SER A 56 -10.15 -1.34 16.26
C SER A 56 -10.67 -1.18 14.82
N ARG A 57 -9.78 -1.08 13.82
CA ARG A 57 -10.13 -0.92 12.40
C ARG A 57 -10.13 -2.23 11.63
N VAL A 58 -9.72 -3.34 12.26
CA VAL A 58 -9.65 -4.66 11.62
C VAL A 58 -11.00 -5.02 11.00
N ASN A 59 -10.98 -5.38 9.72
CA ASN A 59 -12.14 -5.75 8.92
C ASN A 59 -13.21 -4.64 8.77
N ASN A 60 -12.90 -3.42 9.21
CA ASN A 60 -13.77 -2.26 9.02
C ASN A 60 -13.25 -1.37 7.89
N ASN A 61 -13.86 -1.54 6.71
CA ASN A 61 -13.49 -0.81 5.50
C ASN A 61 -13.90 0.68 5.49
N THR A 62 -14.59 1.18 6.52
CA THR A 62 -14.91 2.61 6.61
C THR A 62 -13.71 3.46 7.01
N PHE A 63 -12.65 2.84 7.52
CA PHE A 63 -11.44 3.52 7.94
C PHE A 63 -10.27 3.16 7.03
N LEU A 64 -9.53 4.19 6.62
CA LEU A 64 -8.25 4.06 5.97
C LEU A 64 -7.12 4.37 6.95
N SER A 65 -5.98 3.73 6.77
CA SER A 65 -4.82 3.88 7.64
C SER A 65 -3.57 4.15 6.84
N ASP A 66 -2.77 5.12 7.30
CA ASP A 66 -1.40 5.29 6.85
C ASP A 66 -0.49 4.45 7.74
N VAL A 67 0.41 3.70 7.12
CA VAL A 67 1.34 2.81 7.81
C VAL A 67 2.77 3.18 7.47
N VAL A 68 3.65 3.08 8.47
CA VAL A 68 5.08 3.29 8.31
C VAL A 68 5.83 2.13 8.94
N GLY A 69 6.87 1.65 8.26
CA GLY A 69 7.67 0.54 8.75
C GLY A 69 8.94 0.33 7.95
N CYS A 70 9.87 -0.42 8.52
CA CYS A 70 11.05 -0.91 7.80
C CYS A 70 10.69 -2.17 7.04
N ILE A 71 11.02 -2.23 5.75
CA ILE A 71 10.92 -3.47 4.97
C ILE A 71 11.86 -4.49 5.59
N CYS A 72 11.36 -5.70 5.81
CA CYS A 72 12.19 -6.84 6.24
C CYS A 72 11.94 -8.11 5.40
N GLY A 73 11.02 -8.06 4.44
CA GLY A 73 10.80 -9.13 3.49
C GLY A 73 9.86 -8.71 2.37
N ILE A 74 10.07 -9.29 1.19
CA ILE A 74 9.27 -9.07 -0.02
C ILE A 74 9.06 -10.44 -0.66
N GLY A 75 7.83 -10.75 -1.07
CA GLY A 75 7.53 -11.94 -1.85
C GLY A 75 6.04 -12.07 -2.15
N ASP A 76 5.69 -13.17 -2.82
CA ASP A 76 4.35 -13.37 -3.36
C ASP A 76 3.30 -13.57 -2.26
N LEU A 77 2.07 -13.15 -2.55
CA LEU A 77 0.94 -13.15 -1.61
C LEU A 77 0.68 -14.54 -1.00
N GLU A 78 0.81 -15.59 -1.81
CA GLU A 78 0.54 -16.98 -1.42
C GLU A 78 1.65 -17.59 -0.55
N SER A 79 2.85 -17.01 -0.58
CA SER A 79 4.08 -17.55 0.01
C SER A 79 4.32 -17.11 1.43
N VAL A 80 3.63 -16.06 1.88
CA VAL A 80 3.75 -15.55 3.25
C VAL A 80 3.00 -16.42 4.28
N GLY A 81 2.70 -17.67 3.90
CA GLY A 81 2.08 -18.70 4.71
C GLY A 81 3.01 -19.24 5.79
N SER A 82 2.59 -19.05 7.04
CA SER A 82 2.88 -19.88 8.23
C SER A 82 4.03 -19.54 9.20
N LYS A 83 4.98 -18.63 8.93
CA LYS A 83 6.04 -18.33 9.94
C LYS A 83 6.41 -16.86 10.16
N TRP A 84 5.77 -15.92 9.47
CA TRP A 84 6.18 -14.52 9.50
C TRP A 84 5.35 -13.67 10.47
N LYS A 85 5.85 -13.50 11.71
CA LYS A 85 5.16 -12.77 12.80
C LYS A 85 5.18 -11.24 12.68
N LYS A 86 5.45 -10.69 11.49
CA LYS A 86 5.47 -9.24 11.27
C LYS A 86 4.22 -8.83 10.48
N PRO A 87 3.69 -7.61 10.69
CA PRO A 87 2.58 -7.11 9.89
C PRO A 87 2.91 -7.16 8.39
N LYS A 88 1.94 -7.59 7.60
CA LYS A 88 2.08 -7.74 6.14
C LYS A 88 1.28 -6.65 5.44
N ILE A 89 1.79 -6.16 4.31
CA ILE A 89 1.07 -5.29 3.41
C ILE A 89 0.93 -6.03 2.07
N THR A 90 -0.30 -6.24 1.63
CA THR A 90 -0.59 -6.72 0.28
C THR A 90 -0.70 -5.53 -0.65
N LEU A 91 0.16 -5.50 -1.66
CA LEU A 91 0.13 -4.56 -2.77
C LEU A 91 -0.62 -5.22 -3.93
N TRP A 92 -1.53 -4.48 -4.58
CA TRP A 92 -2.31 -4.97 -5.72
C TRP A 92 -1.99 -4.16 -6.97
N GLU A 93 -2.15 -4.79 -8.14
CA GLU A 93 -2.06 -4.12 -9.46
C GLU A 93 -0.75 -3.34 -9.61
N GLU A 94 -0.81 -2.13 -10.16
CA GLU A 94 0.33 -1.23 -10.37
C GLU A 94 1.08 -0.87 -9.07
N PHE A 95 0.47 -1.04 -7.89
CA PHE A 95 1.16 -0.79 -6.62
C PHE A 95 2.19 -1.87 -6.27
N ALA A 96 2.02 -3.08 -6.81
CA ALA A 96 3.01 -4.14 -6.68
C ALA A 96 4.16 -3.98 -7.70
N GLU A 97 3.88 -3.30 -8.82
CA GLU A 97 4.88 -2.99 -9.84
C GLU A 97 5.95 -2.06 -9.25
N GLY A 98 7.19 -2.55 -9.16
CA GLY A 98 8.30 -1.81 -8.55
C GLY A 98 8.67 -2.23 -7.12
N PHE A 99 7.95 -3.19 -6.52
CA PHE A 99 8.35 -3.83 -5.26
C PHE A 99 9.14 -5.12 -5.50
N TYR A 100 10.24 -5.02 -6.26
CA TYR A 100 11.11 -6.15 -6.53
C TYR A 100 12.28 -6.21 -5.54
N PRO A 101 12.63 -7.39 -4.97
CA PRO A 101 13.71 -7.51 -3.99
C PRO A 101 15.05 -6.90 -4.42
N TYR A 102 15.40 -7.01 -5.71
CA TYR A 102 16.65 -6.46 -6.24
C TYR A 102 16.73 -4.93 -6.24
N LEU A 103 15.58 -4.23 -6.14
CA LEU A 103 15.53 -2.77 -5.99
C LEU A 103 15.83 -2.32 -4.55
N PHE A 104 15.90 -3.27 -3.62
CA PHE A 104 16.18 -3.04 -2.20
C PHE A 104 17.41 -3.84 -1.75
N PRO A 105 18.61 -3.55 -2.29
CA PRO A 105 19.82 -4.29 -1.97
C PRO A 105 20.09 -4.34 -0.45
N PRO A 106 20.40 -5.53 0.12
CA PRO A 106 20.60 -5.71 1.57
C PRO A 106 21.76 -4.89 2.15
N GLU A 107 22.70 -4.47 1.29
CA GLU A 107 23.86 -3.67 1.66
C GLU A 107 23.55 -2.18 1.85
N SER A 108 22.32 -1.75 1.52
CA SER A 108 21.88 -0.38 1.67
C SER A 108 21.27 -0.10 3.05
N GLU A 109 21.12 1.20 3.37
CA GLU A 109 20.43 1.65 4.56
C GLU A 109 19.01 1.05 4.67
N PRO A 110 18.46 0.88 5.89
CA PRO A 110 17.12 0.36 6.07
C PRO A 110 16.09 1.11 5.22
N TYR A 111 15.26 0.34 4.52
CA TYR A 111 14.21 0.90 3.69
C TYR A 111 12.96 1.17 4.52
N ILE A 112 12.73 2.43 4.86
CA ILE A 112 11.51 2.87 5.52
C ILE A 112 10.47 3.16 4.44
N ILE A 113 9.37 2.42 4.51
CA ILE A 113 8.21 2.64 3.65
C ILE A 113 7.11 3.37 4.39
N VAL A 114 6.44 4.27 3.69
CA VAL A 114 5.13 4.79 4.06
C VAL A 114 4.14 4.32 3.00
N VAL A 115 3.07 3.66 3.42
CA VAL A 115 1.96 3.29 2.54
C VAL A 115 0.71 3.98 3.06
N THR A 116 0.12 4.84 2.24
CA THR A 116 -1.08 5.59 2.61
C THR A 116 -2.34 4.83 2.29
N THR A 117 -3.45 5.25 2.92
CA THR A 117 -4.81 4.89 2.49
C THR A 117 -5.03 3.37 2.37
N THR A 118 -4.48 2.62 3.32
CA THR A 118 -4.63 1.16 3.39
C THR A 118 -5.87 0.75 4.17
N THR A 119 -6.45 -0.40 3.82
CA THR A 119 -7.45 -1.07 4.69
C THR A 119 -6.75 -2.05 5.61
N THR A 120 -7.33 -2.28 6.80
CA THR A 120 -6.80 -3.23 7.78
C THR A 120 -7.68 -4.48 7.79
N LYS A 121 -7.06 -5.65 7.61
CA LYS A 121 -7.73 -6.96 7.58
C LYS A 121 -7.13 -7.88 8.62
N GLU A 122 -7.87 -8.92 8.97
CA GLU A 122 -7.33 -10.09 9.65
C GLU A 122 -7.34 -11.27 8.69
N PHE A 123 -6.18 -11.89 8.52
CA PHE A 123 -6.04 -13.08 7.69
C PHE A 123 -5.22 -14.11 8.46
N ARG A 124 -5.78 -15.31 8.65
CA ARG A 124 -5.17 -16.41 9.43
C ARG A 124 -4.72 -15.98 10.84
N GLY A 125 -5.50 -15.11 11.49
CA GLY A 125 -5.22 -14.61 12.84
C GLY A 125 -4.14 -13.53 12.91
N GLU A 126 -3.63 -13.05 11.77
CA GLU A 126 -2.66 -11.96 11.71
C GLU A 126 -3.28 -10.71 11.11
N ILE A 127 -2.92 -9.53 11.66
CA ILE A 127 -3.32 -8.25 11.09
C ILE A 127 -2.49 -8.00 9.84
N THR A 128 -3.18 -7.77 8.74
CA THR A 128 -2.61 -7.41 7.45
C THR A 128 -3.18 -6.07 6.99
N PHE A 129 -2.44 -5.40 6.12
CA PHE A 129 -2.89 -4.22 5.42
C PHE A 129 -3.02 -4.52 3.95
N THR A 130 -3.90 -3.80 3.28
CA THR A 130 -4.12 -3.96 1.85
C THR A 130 -4.26 -2.61 1.19
N THR A 131 -3.55 -2.40 0.09
CA THR A 131 -3.65 -1.18 -0.70
C THR A 131 -5.05 -1.00 -1.27
N THR A 132 -5.45 0.25 -1.45
CA THR A 132 -6.65 0.64 -2.19
C THR A 132 -6.22 1.35 -3.47
N SER A 133 -7.17 1.66 -4.36
CA SER A 133 -6.90 2.47 -5.56
C SER A 133 -6.39 3.88 -5.24
N ALA A 134 -6.58 4.36 -4.02
CA ALA A 134 -6.08 5.66 -3.56
C ALA A 134 -4.73 5.55 -2.81
N SER A 135 -4.16 4.35 -2.68
CA SER A 135 -2.88 4.14 -1.99
C SER A 135 -1.74 4.84 -2.70
N LYS A 136 -0.77 5.30 -1.92
CA LYS A 136 0.52 5.78 -2.40
C LYS A 136 1.61 5.20 -1.54
N THR A 137 2.70 4.81 -2.18
CA THR A 137 3.85 4.24 -1.49
C THR A 137 5.05 5.16 -1.63
N TYR A 138 5.73 5.40 -0.52
CA TYR A 138 6.93 6.23 -0.46
C TYR A 138 8.05 5.43 0.19
N VAL A 139 9.24 5.48 -0.39
CA VAL A 139 10.44 4.82 0.13
C VAL A 139 11.42 5.92 0.55
N ASN A 140 11.94 5.85 1.78
CA ASN A 140 12.98 6.75 2.32
C ASN A 140 12.69 8.25 2.08
N LEU A 141 11.44 8.66 2.30
CA LEU A 141 11.02 10.04 2.10
C LEU A 141 11.91 11.00 2.93
N PRO A 142 12.46 12.09 2.34
CA PRO A 142 13.42 12.98 3.00
C PRO A 142 12.73 13.94 3.98
N THR A 143 12.18 13.38 5.06
CA THR A 143 11.52 14.13 6.14
C THR A 143 12.16 13.78 7.47
N LYS A 144 12.22 14.75 8.39
CA LYS A 144 12.88 14.60 9.70
C LYS A 144 12.45 13.32 10.45
N ASN A 145 11.16 13.00 10.43
CA ASN A 145 10.62 11.83 11.14
C ASN A 145 11.08 10.51 10.50
N ILE A 146 11.06 10.42 9.17
CA ILE A 146 11.52 9.24 8.44
C ILE A 146 13.03 9.07 8.55
N THR A 147 13.81 10.14 8.43
CA THR A 147 15.26 10.10 8.66
C THR A 147 15.61 9.61 10.07
N SER A 148 14.86 10.04 11.09
CA SER A 148 15.04 9.52 12.46
C SER A 148 14.73 8.02 12.54
N LEU A 149 13.71 7.54 11.84
CA LEU A 149 13.41 6.10 11.77
C LEU A 149 14.54 5.33 11.06
N ILE A 150 15.05 5.83 9.93
CA ILE A 150 16.20 5.23 9.23
C ILE A 150 17.37 5.07 10.21
N GLN A 151 17.73 6.11 10.96
CA GLN A 151 18.81 6.06 11.97
C GLN A 151 18.53 5.06 13.11
N GLN A 152 17.27 4.96 13.57
CA GLN A 152 16.89 3.99 14.59
C GLN A 152 16.98 2.54 14.09
N PHE A 153 16.60 2.31 12.84
CA PHE A 153 16.67 0.99 12.22
C PHE A 153 18.06 0.65 11.72
N ALA A 154 18.94 1.60 11.43
CA ALA A 154 20.33 1.33 11.01
C ALA A 154 21.14 0.66 12.13
N LYS A 155 20.75 0.87 13.40
CA LYS A 155 21.30 0.16 14.56
C LYS A 155 20.84 -1.29 14.68
N LYS A 156 19.86 -1.70 13.86
CA LYS A 156 19.31 -3.06 13.81
C LYS A 156 19.72 -3.67 12.47
N THR A 157 20.37 -4.82 12.48
CA THR A 157 20.60 -5.55 11.23
C THR A 157 19.26 -6.04 10.70
N VAL A 158 18.72 -5.34 9.70
CA VAL A 158 17.50 -5.73 8.99
C VAL A 158 17.92 -6.21 7.61
N GLN A 159 18.01 -7.53 7.44
CA GLN A 159 18.19 -8.12 6.11
C GLN A 159 16.81 -8.26 5.46
N ILE A 160 16.66 -7.75 4.25
CA ILE A 160 15.45 -7.97 3.45
C ILE A 160 15.51 -9.40 2.91
N LEU A 161 14.53 -10.21 3.31
CA LEU A 161 14.39 -11.58 2.85
C LEU A 161 13.48 -11.62 1.62
N THR A 162 13.96 -12.20 0.53
CA THR A 162 13.07 -12.65 -0.56
C THR A 162 12.29 -13.87 -0.06
N ILE A 163 10.97 -13.81 -0.10
CA ILE A 163 10.08 -14.90 0.30
C ILE A 163 9.71 -15.67 -0.97
N GLU A 164 10.33 -16.83 -1.17
CA GLU A 164 10.09 -17.69 -2.33
C GLU A 164 8.65 -18.21 -2.39
N SER A 165 8.14 -18.33 -3.63
CA SER A 165 6.86 -18.97 -3.95
C SER A 165 6.64 -20.29 -3.20
N ALA A 166 5.55 -20.43 -2.44
CA ALA A 166 5.15 -21.74 -1.89
C ALA A 166 4.68 -22.71 -2.99
N ASN A 167 4.28 -22.19 -4.15
CA ASN A 167 3.97 -23.00 -5.33
C ASN A 167 5.28 -23.24 -6.10
N GLY A 168 5.82 -24.46 -6.01
CA GLY A 168 6.99 -24.89 -6.79
C GLY A 168 6.77 -24.91 -8.32
N THR A 169 5.61 -24.48 -8.78
CA THR A 169 5.26 -24.29 -10.19
C THR A 169 5.16 -22.79 -10.47
N ASN A 170 6.11 -22.24 -11.22
CA ASN A 170 6.10 -20.86 -11.75
C ASN A 170 4.99 -20.65 -12.80
N ILE A 171 3.78 -21.13 -12.54
CA ILE A 171 2.65 -20.98 -13.45
C ILE A 171 2.03 -19.60 -13.18
N PRO A 172 1.94 -18.71 -14.16
CA PRO A 172 1.23 -17.43 -14.05
C PRO A 172 -0.18 -17.61 -13.49
N ILE A 173 -0.67 -16.65 -12.69
CA ILE A 173 -1.99 -16.74 -12.03
C ILE A 173 -3.12 -16.95 -13.04
N ASP A 174 -3.07 -16.29 -14.19
CA ASP A 174 -4.02 -16.44 -15.29
C ASP A 174 -4.04 -17.85 -15.87
N GLU A 175 -2.86 -18.48 -15.99
CA GLU A 175 -2.73 -19.86 -16.43
C GLU A 175 -3.21 -20.84 -15.35
N ALA A 176 -2.88 -20.61 -14.08
CA ALA A 176 -3.41 -21.41 -12.96
C ALA A 176 -4.94 -21.28 -12.83
N MET A 177 -5.48 -20.08 -13.00
CA MET A 177 -6.93 -19.83 -13.03
C MET A 177 -7.60 -20.55 -14.20
N PHE A 178 -6.92 -20.66 -15.35
CA PHE A 178 -7.41 -21.41 -16.50
C PHE A 178 -7.41 -22.92 -16.23
N GLN A 179 -6.35 -23.46 -15.63
CA GLN A 179 -6.27 -24.88 -15.24
C GLN A 179 -7.31 -25.24 -14.16
N ASN A 180 -7.65 -24.30 -13.27
CA ASN A 180 -8.68 -24.46 -12.25
C ASN A 180 -10.11 -24.19 -12.76
N ARG A 181 -10.29 -23.92 -14.07
CA ARG A 181 -11.65 -23.82 -14.63
C ARG A 181 -12.27 -25.21 -14.67
N MET A 182 -13.35 -25.34 -13.93
CA MET A 182 -14.16 -26.53 -13.90
C MET A 182 -15.63 -26.12 -14.00
N THR A 183 -16.40 -26.88 -14.77
CA THR A 183 -17.84 -26.73 -14.87
C THR A 183 -18.52 -27.18 -13.58
N VAL A 184 -19.75 -26.71 -13.34
CA VAL A 184 -20.54 -27.16 -12.18
C VAL A 184 -20.79 -28.66 -12.23
N SER A 185 -20.93 -29.26 -13.41
CA SER A 185 -21.03 -30.71 -13.58
C SER A 185 -19.75 -31.42 -13.13
N GLU A 186 -18.58 -31.00 -13.61
CA GLU A 186 -17.30 -31.61 -13.22
C GLU A 186 -17.02 -31.43 -11.71
N LEU A 187 -17.48 -30.33 -11.10
CA LEU A 187 -17.42 -30.10 -9.65
C LEU A 187 -18.32 -31.05 -8.85
N LEU A 188 -19.49 -31.39 -9.39
CA LEU A 188 -20.44 -32.30 -8.74
C LEU A 188 -20.12 -33.77 -9.00
N ASP A 189 -19.36 -34.06 -10.06
CA ASP A 189 -18.89 -35.39 -10.43
C ASP A 189 -17.53 -35.76 -9.79
N SER A 190 -16.93 -34.84 -9.01
CA SER A 190 -15.64 -35.04 -8.33
C SER A 190 -15.75 -35.59 -6.88
N ASP A 191 -16.92 -36.08 -6.49
CA ASP A 191 -17.17 -36.85 -5.24
C ASP A 191 -17.12 -38.38 -5.45
#